data_AF-A0A0C9QK02-F1
#
_entry.id   AF-A0A0C9QK02-F1
#
_cell.length_a   1.000
_cell.length_b   1.000
_cell.length_c   1.000
_cell.angle_alpha   90.00
_cell.angle_beta   90.00
_cell.angle_gamma   90.00
#
_symmetry.space_group_name_H-M   'P 1'
#
loop_
_entity.id
_entity.type
_entity.pdbx_description
1 polymer ?
#
loop_
_entity_poly.entity_id
_entity_poly.type
_entity_poly.pdbx_seq_one_letter_code
_entity_poly.pdbx_strand_id
1 'polypeptide(L)'
;MQDRYWSLEAGGGIQASDHKRSSNALFDLVWQPDDGTVALRANNGKFLATKRSGHLYANADSPISGDSDASKYYFYLMNRPILVLRCEQGFVGPKSAASPKLECNKAAYETIRVERCERGIVRFKGQNGKYWNADNEGVTVDADQPSVGFYLELREPSRICIKCTDGRYLTAGKNGALRLGETAYEVATKWEF
;
A
#
# COMPACT_ATOMS: atom_id res chain seq x y z
N MET A 1 9.58 -14.74 -17.42
CA MET A 1 9.38 -13.30 -17.16
C MET A 1 10.45 -12.60 -17.98
N GLN A 2 10.11 -11.64 -18.84
CA GLN A 2 11.14 -10.90 -19.59
C GLN A 2 11.68 -9.83 -18.63
N ASP A 3 12.96 -9.89 -18.29
CA ASP A 3 13.63 -8.91 -17.42
C ASP A 3 13.81 -7.59 -18.16
N ARG A 4 12.70 -6.88 -18.35
CA ARG A 4 12.59 -5.61 -19.06
C ARG A 4 11.86 -4.60 -18.19
N TYR A 5 12.27 -3.35 -18.33
CA TYR A 5 11.65 -2.22 -17.67
C TYR A 5 10.51 -1.67 -18.52
N TRP A 6 9.50 -1.12 -17.86
CA TRP A 6 8.58 -0.20 -18.54
C TRP A 6 9.33 1.05 -18.94
N SER A 7 9.12 1.52 -20.16
CA SER A 7 9.73 2.72 -20.74
C SER A 7 8.67 3.58 -21.40
N LEU A 8 8.78 4.90 -21.21
CA LEU A 8 8.07 5.89 -22.01
C LEU A 8 8.69 6.00 -23.41
N GLU A 9 7.87 5.78 -24.44
CA GLU A 9 8.28 5.85 -25.85
C GLU A 9 7.96 7.20 -26.51
N ALA A 10 8.62 7.45 -27.64
CA ALA A 10 8.33 8.58 -28.52
C ALA A 10 6.89 8.48 -29.05
N GLY A 11 5.97 9.29 -28.51
CA GLY A 11 4.52 9.20 -28.75
C GLY A 11 3.69 8.94 -27.49
N GLY A 12 4.34 8.80 -26.34
CA GLY A 12 3.69 8.71 -25.02
C GLY A 12 3.25 7.31 -24.63
N GLY A 13 3.45 6.30 -25.48
CA GLY A 13 3.12 4.91 -25.15
C GLY A 13 4.07 4.34 -24.10
N ILE A 14 3.57 3.42 -23.27
CA ILE A 14 4.40 2.67 -22.33
C ILE A 14 4.66 1.28 -22.88
N GLN A 15 5.93 0.89 -22.98
CA GLN A 15 6.36 -0.41 -23.49
C GLN A 15 7.23 -1.14 -22.48
N ALA A 16 7.28 -2.46 -22.55
CA ALA A 16 8.15 -3.30 -21.71
C ALA A 16 9.30 -3.88 -22.57
N SER A 17 10.07 -3.01 -23.23
CA SER A 17 11.13 -3.37 -24.19
C SER A 17 12.54 -3.13 -23.66
N ASP A 18 12.73 -2.23 -22.70
CA ASP A 18 14.04 -1.75 -22.29
C ASP A 18 14.76 -2.70 -21.33
N HIS A 19 16.02 -3.03 -21.66
CA HIS A 19 16.88 -3.90 -20.84
C HIS A 19 17.72 -3.14 -19.80
N LYS A 20 17.71 -1.81 -19.84
CA LYS A 20 18.47 -0.94 -18.94
C LYS A 20 17.54 0.09 -18.31
N ARG A 21 17.85 0.48 -17.07
CA ARG A 21 17.20 1.62 -16.44
C ARG A 21 17.57 2.89 -17.19
N SER A 22 16.59 3.74 -17.44
CA SER A 22 16.73 5.06 -18.04
C SER A 22 15.77 6.03 -17.36
N SER A 23 15.87 7.33 -17.63
CA SER A 23 14.89 8.31 -17.14
C SER A 23 13.47 7.99 -17.63
N ASN A 24 13.32 7.41 -18.82
CA ASN A 24 12.03 6.99 -19.38
C ASN A 24 11.43 5.79 -18.63
N ALA A 25 12.23 5.07 -17.85
CA ALA A 25 11.80 3.95 -17.03
C ALA A 25 11.49 4.33 -15.57
N LEU A 26 11.54 5.62 -15.24
CA LEU A 26 11.18 6.13 -13.92
C LEU A 26 9.76 6.68 -13.94
N PHE A 27 8.99 6.30 -12.92
CA PHE A 27 7.62 6.74 -12.72
C PHE A 27 7.43 7.14 -11.26
N ASP A 28 6.74 8.25 -11.04
CA ASP A 28 6.28 8.61 -9.69
C ASP A 28 5.00 7.83 -9.38
N LEU A 29 4.94 7.21 -8.20
CA LEU A 29 3.71 6.68 -7.64
C LEU A 29 3.01 7.79 -6.85
N VAL A 30 1.88 8.26 -7.37
CA VAL A 30 1.08 9.34 -6.79
C VAL A 30 -0.20 8.77 -6.19
N TRP A 31 -0.14 8.50 -4.89
CA TRP A 31 -1.27 7.99 -4.11
C TRP A 31 -2.37 9.04 -3.98
N GLN A 32 -3.62 8.63 -4.22
CA GLN A 32 -4.78 9.49 -4.10
C GLN A 32 -5.27 9.51 -2.63
N PRO A 33 -5.70 10.68 -2.13
CA PRO A 33 -5.99 10.87 -0.70
C PRO A 33 -7.23 10.12 -0.20
N ASP A 34 -8.18 9.74 -1.06
CA ASP A 34 -9.52 9.36 -0.57
C ASP A 34 -9.89 7.90 -0.82
N ASP A 35 -9.46 7.30 -1.94
CA ASP A 35 -10.05 6.06 -2.47
C ASP A 35 -9.07 4.89 -2.58
N GLY A 36 -7.85 5.04 -2.03
CA GLY A 36 -6.81 4.01 -2.06
C GLY A 36 -6.22 3.74 -3.45
N THR A 37 -6.56 4.57 -4.44
CA THR A 37 -5.99 4.46 -5.78
C THR A 37 -4.62 5.12 -5.87
N VAL A 38 -3.86 4.70 -6.88
CA VAL A 38 -2.56 5.27 -7.24
C VAL A 38 -2.59 5.67 -8.71
N ALA A 39 -1.98 6.81 -9.02
CA ALA A 39 -1.68 7.20 -10.39
C ALA A 39 -0.17 7.10 -10.61
N LEU A 40 0.23 6.79 -11.84
CA LEU A 40 1.65 6.77 -12.21
C LEU A 40 1.93 8.00 -13.08
N ARG A 41 2.95 8.79 -12.73
CA ARG A 41 3.41 9.91 -13.55
C ARG A 41 4.74 9.58 -14.20
N ALA A 42 4.82 9.71 -15.52
CA ALA A 42 6.06 9.49 -16.27
C ALA A 42 6.95 10.74 -16.23
N ASN A 43 8.19 10.60 -16.70
CA ASN A 43 9.17 11.70 -16.75
C ASN A 43 8.80 12.84 -17.72
N ASN A 44 7.80 12.68 -18.59
CA ASN A 44 7.22 13.76 -19.40
C ASN A 44 6.20 14.62 -18.63
N GLY A 45 6.03 14.37 -17.32
CA GLY A 45 5.12 15.09 -16.44
C GLY A 45 3.65 14.68 -16.56
N LYS A 46 3.31 13.74 -17.45
CA LYS A 46 1.94 13.25 -17.65
C LYS A 46 1.67 11.99 -16.86
N PHE A 47 0.41 11.82 -16.48
CA PHE A 47 -0.09 10.59 -15.87
C PHE A 47 -0.36 9.52 -16.93
N LEU A 48 -0.10 8.27 -16.55
CA LEU A 48 -0.47 7.09 -17.32
C LEU A 48 -1.98 6.93 -17.30
N ALA A 49 -2.57 6.78 -18.47
CA ALA A 49 -3.98 6.48 -18.68
C ALA A 49 -4.14 5.20 -19.50
N THR A 50 -5.17 4.43 -19.18
CA THR A 50 -5.55 3.23 -19.94
C THR A 50 -6.50 3.61 -21.06
N LYS A 51 -6.09 3.40 -22.31
CA LYS A 51 -6.99 3.57 -23.47
C LYS A 51 -8.08 2.49 -23.44
N ARG A 52 -9.19 2.69 -24.17
CA ARG A 52 -10.23 1.66 -24.36
C ARG A 52 -9.68 0.34 -24.92
N SER A 53 -8.56 0.39 -25.66
CA SER A 53 -7.86 -0.79 -26.18
C SER A 53 -6.96 -1.49 -25.14
N GLY A 54 -6.92 -1.02 -23.89
CA GLY A 54 -6.09 -1.58 -22.81
C GLY A 54 -4.64 -1.08 -22.77
N HIS A 55 -4.18 -0.35 -23.80
CA HIS A 55 -2.82 0.18 -23.85
C HIS A 55 -2.62 1.33 -22.85
N LEU A 56 -1.43 1.40 -22.27
CA LEU A 56 -1.01 2.48 -21.36
C LEU A 56 -0.32 3.61 -22.13
N TYR A 57 -0.72 4.85 -21.85
CA TYR A 57 -0.13 6.07 -22.41
C TYR A 57 0.05 7.14 -21.35
N ALA A 58 1.21 7.81 -21.32
CA ALA A 58 1.47 8.97 -20.47
C ALA A 58 1.03 10.26 -21.18
N ASN A 59 -0.28 10.54 -21.17
CA ASN A 59 -0.86 11.71 -21.83
C ASN A 59 -1.90 12.46 -20.99
N ALA A 60 -2.24 11.98 -19.79
CA ALA A 60 -3.19 12.66 -18.91
C ALA A 60 -2.51 13.78 -18.12
N ASP A 61 -3.16 14.94 -18.00
CA ASP A 61 -2.64 16.08 -17.23
C ASP A 61 -2.87 15.93 -15.72
N SER A 62 -3.87 15.14 -15.34
CA SER A 62 -4.25 14.87 -13.96
C SER A 62 -4.69 13.41 -13.80
N PRO A 63 -4.62 12.84 -12.59
CA PRO A 63 -5.14 11.50 -12.30
C PRO A 63 -6.64 11.35 -12.60
N ILE A 64 -7.36 12.47 -12.52
CA ILE A 64 -8.77 12.60 -12.86
C ILE A 64 -8.83 13.45 -14.12
N SER A 65 -9.18 12.87 -15.27
CA SER A 65 -9.33 13.63 -16.53
C SER A 65 -10.80 13.63 -16.96
N GLY A 66 -11.50 14.76 -16.75
CA GLY A 66 -12.95 14.83 -16.94
C GLY A 66 -13.68 13.86 -16.02
N ASP A 67 -14.68 13.14 -16.54
CA ASP A 67 -15.47 12.13 -15.80
C ASP A 67 -14.83 10.72 -15.84
N SER A 68 -13.52 10.60 -16.12
CA SER A 68 -12.87 9.30 -16.31
C SER A 68 -11.74 9.05 -15.32
N ASP A 69 -11.83 7.91 -14.63
CA ASP A 69 -10.80 7.34 -13.75
C ASP A 69 -9.75 6.49 -14.53
N ALA A 70 -9.57 6.73 -15.83
CA ALA A 70 -8.68 5.92 -16.68
C ALA A 70 -7.20 5.95 -16.25
N SER A 71 -6.82 6.91 -15.41
CA SER A 71 -5.47 7.11 -14.87
C SER A 71 -5.32 6.72 -13.39
N LYS A 72 -6.37 6.16 -12.78
CA LYS A 72 -6.36 5.62 -11.42
C LYS A 72 -6.29 4.10 -11.44
N TYR A 73 -5.45 3.55 -10.57
CA TYR A 73 -5.21 2.13 -10.46
C TYR A 73 -5.30 1.67 -9.01
N TYR A 74 -5.69 0.41 -8.82
CA TYR A 74 -5.61 -0.24 -7.51
C TYR A 74 -4.31 -1.02 -7.40
N PHE A 75 -3.61 -0.85 -6.28
CA PHE A 75 -2.33 -1.50 -6.03
C PHE A 75 -2.50 -2.77 -5.19
N TYR A 76 -1.82 -3.84 -5.58
CA TYR A 76 -1.69 -5.06 -4.77
C TYR A 76 -0.24 -5.54 -4.75
N LEU A 77 0.24 -5.89 -3.56
CA LEU A 77 1.55 -6.51 -3.39
C LEU A 77 1.44 -8.04 -3.53
N MET A 78 1.45 -8.51 -4.78
CA MET A 78 1.11 -9.90 -5.12
C MET A 78 2.07 -10.94 -4.55
N ASN A 79 3.35 -10.59 -4.42
CA ASN A 79 4.41 -11.44 -3.91
C ASN A 79 4.58 -11.38 -2.37
N ARG A 80 3.60 -10.81 -1.66
CA ARG A 80 3.54 -10.80 -0.18
C ARG A 80 2.15 -11.23 0.33
N PRO A 81 1.76 -12.50 0.15
CA PRO A 81 0.55 -13.03 0.79
C PRO A 81 0.69 -13.14 2.32
N ILE A 82 1.92 -13.05 2.82
CA ILE A 82 2.28 -13.02 4.24
C ILE A 82 3.23 -11.83 4.42
N LEU A 83 2.95 -10.97 5.40
CA LEU A 83 3.78 -9.85 5.79
C LEU A 83 4.43 -10.10 7.14
N VAL A 84 5.57 -9.45 7.34
CA VAL A 84 6.17 -9.19 8.65
C VAL A 84 6.37 -7.69 8.73
N LEU A 85 5.73 -7.02 9.68
CA LEU A 85 5.81 -5.56 9.77
C LEU A 85 6.80 -5.15 10.86
N ARG A 86 7.71 -4.23 10.50
CA ARG A 86 8.69 -3.65 11.42
C ARG A 86 8.70 -2.13 11.32
N CYS A 87 8.78 -1.47 12.46
CA CYS A 87 9.10 -0.04 12.57
C CYS A 87 10.39 0.14 13.39
N GLU A 88 10.77 1.38 13.68
CA GLU A 88 11.99 1.69 14.44
C GLU A 88 12.00 1.09 15.86
N GLN A 89 10.82 0.85 16.45
CA GLN A 89 10.70 0.30 17.81
C GLN A 89 10.79 -1.24 17.86
N GLY A 90 10.60 -1.93 16.73
CA GLY A 90 10.57 -3.39 16.67
C GLY A 90 9.52 -3.92 15.69
N PHE A 91 9.18 -5.20 15.88
CA PHE A 91 8.18 -5.90 15.08
C PHE A 91 6.77 -5.68 15.63
N VAL A 92 5.78 -5.79 14.74
CA VAL A 92 4.38 -5.91 15.12
C VAL A 92 4.07 -7.32 15.62
N GLY A 93 3.42 -7.43 16.78
CA GLY A 93 2.93 -8.69 17.32
C GLY A 93 2.10 -8.49 18.60
N PRO A 94 1.49 -9.56 19.13
CA PRO A 94 0.70 -9.53 20.36
C PRO A 94 1.49 -8.99 21.54
N LYS A 95 0.81 -8.19 22.35
CA LYS A 95 1.34 -7.68 23.62
C LYS A 95 1.82 -8.83 24.51
N SER A 96 0.99 -9.86 24.65
CA SER A 96 1.28 -11.11 25.34
C SER A 96 0.46 -12.25 24.76
N ALA A 97 0.79 -13.51 25.12
CA ALA A 97 0.07 -14.69 24.63
C ALA A 97 -1.43 -14.71 25.00
N ALA A 98 -1.83 -14.00 26.05
CA ALA A 98 -3.22 -13.91 26.51
C ALA A 98 -3.94 -12.63 26.04
N SER A 99 -3.24 -11.72 25.37
CA SER A 99 -3.81 -10.44 24.94
C SER A 99 -4.00 -10.41 23.43
N PRO A 100 -5.21 -10.10 22.93
CA PRO A 100 -5.42 -9.92 21.50
C PRO A 100 -4.86 -8.59 20.99
N LYS A 101 -4.43 -7.67 21.88
CA LYS A 101 -3.89 -6.36 21.50
C LYS A 101 -2.51 -6.51 20.88
N LEU A 102 -2.28 -5.85 19.76
CA LEU A 102 -1.00 -5.78 19.08
C LEU A 102 -0.20 -4.56 19.54
N GLU A 103 1.12 -4.73 19.60
CA GLU A 103 2.13 -3.69 19.84
C GLU A 103 3.20 -3.78 18.74
N CYS A 104 3.99 -2.73 18.57
CA CYS A 104 5.01 -2.61 17.50
C CYS A 104 6.44 -2.49 18.02
N ASN A 105 6.69 -2.94 19.26
CA ASN A 105 8.00 -2.95 19.91
C ASN A 105 8.48 -4.38 20.24
N LYS A 106 7.99 -5.39 19.51
CA LYS A 106 8.34 -6.78 19.79
C LYS A 106 9.73 -7.10 19.24
N ALA A 107 10.49 -7.91 19.97
CA ALA A 107 11.79 -8.40 19.52
C ALA A 107 11.67 -9.53 18.48
N ALA A 108 10.65 -10.38 18.61
CA ALA A 108 10.33 -11.44 17.68
C ALA A 108 9.29 -10.97 16.66
N TYR A 109 9.43 -11.41 15.41
CA TYR A 109 8.44 -11.15 14.37
C TYR A 109 7.27 -12.12 14.47
N GLU A 110 6.11 -11.65 14.03
CA GLU A 110 4.98 -12.51 13.70
C GLU A 110 4.56 -12.32 12.24
N THR A 111 3.91 -13.36 11.71
CA THR A 111 3.41 -13.34 10.34
C THR A 111 1.96 -12.90 10.28
N ILE A 112 1.67 -12.02 9.32
CA ILE A 112 0.35 -11.46 9.08
C ILE A 112 -0.10 -11.93 7.70
N ARG A 113 -1.18 -12.70 7.63
CA ARG A 113 -1.74 -13.13 6.36
C ARG A 113 -2.51 -11.97 5.73
N VAL A 114 -2.25 -11.71 4.45
CA VAL A 114 -2.90 -10.66 3.67
C VAL A 114 -3.97 -11.30 2.79
N GLU A 115 -5.23 -10.97 3.05
CA GLU A 115 -6.36 -11.37 2.22
C GLU A 115 -6.73 -10.20 1.29
N ARG A 116 -6.67 -10.42 -0.01
CA ARG A 116 -7.02 -9.41 -1.02
C ARG A 116 -8.54 -9.33 -1.16
N CYS A 117 -9.05 -8.11 -1.23
CA CYS A 117 -10.44 -7.81 -1.53
C CYS A 117 -10.52 -7.03 -2.84
N GLU A 118 -11.70 -6.52 -3.18
CA GLU A 118 -11.87 -5.66 -4.35
C GLU A 118 -11.26 -4.28 -4.12
N ARG A 119 -11.01 -3.55 -5.22
CA ARG A 119 -10.63 -2.12 -5.20
C ARG A 119 -9.39 -1.81 -4.35
N GLY A 120 -8.35 -2.66 -4.39
CA GLY A 120 -7.08 -2.43 -3.71
C GLY A 120 -7.11 -2.69 -2.20
N ILE A 121 -8.28 -3.05 -1.66
CA ILE A 121 -8.44 -3.30 -0.24
C ILE A 121 -7.79 -4.63 0.13
N VAL A 122 -7.13 -4.67 1.27
CA VAL A 122 -6.66 -5.88 1.93
C VAL A 122 -7.21 -5.98 3.35
N ARG A 123 -7.27 -7.21 3.84
CA ARG A 123 -7.59 -7.54 5.24
C ARG A 123 -6.43 -8.31 5.84
N PHE A 124 -6.15 -8.08 7.11
CA PHE A 124 -5.08 -8.75 7.83
C PHE A 124 -5.64 -9.80 8.78
N LYS A 125 -4.95 -10.94 8.83
CA LYS A 125 -5.31 -12.07 9.68
C LYS A 125 -4.07 -12.56 10.42
N GLY A 126 -4.19 -12.73 11.73
CA GLY A 126 -3.13 -13.29 12.57
C GLY A 126 -2.97 -14.79 12.37
N GLN A 127 -1.92 -15.34 12.98
CA GLN A 127 -1.66 -16.79 12.99
C GLN A 127 -2.77 -17.59 13.69
N ASN A 128 -3.47 -16.96 14.65
CA ASN A 128 -4.63 -17.54 15.33
C ASN A 128 -5.88 -17.63 14.44
N GLY A 129 -5.80 -17.21 13.17
CA GLY A 129 -6.92 -17.24 12.24
C GLY A 129 -7.98 -16.17 12.50
N LYS A 130 -7.70 -15.16 13.33
CA LYS A 130 -8.59 -14.02 13.59
C LYS A 130 -8.15 -12.80 12.78
N TYR A 131 -9.12 -11.98 12.40
CA TYR A 131 -8.89 -10.75 11.67
C TYR A 131 -8.39 -9.64 12.60
N TRP A 132 -7.62 -8.74 12.00
CA TRP A 132 -7.30 -7.48 12.64
C TRP A 132 -8.53 -6.59 12.73
N ASN A 133 -8.72 -5.97 13.88
CA ASN A 133 -9.56 -4.80 14.06
C ASN A 133 -8.65 -3.62 14.46
N ALA A 134 -8.97 -2.41 14.01
CA ALA A 134 -8.12 -1.24 14.26
C ALA A 134 -8.97 0.03 14.45
N ASP A 135 -8.62 0.80 15.48
CA ASP A 135 -9.21 2.10 15.79
C ASP A 135 -8.15 3.04 16.40
N ASN A 136 -8.58 4.16 16.99
CA ASN A 136 -7.71 5.13 17.64
C ASN A 136 -7.18 4.68 19.02
N GLU A 137 -7.74 3.62 19.61
CA GLU A 137 -7.33 3.08 20.91
C GLU A 137 -6.34 1.91 20.78
N GLY A 138 -6.40 1.18 19.66
CA GLY A 138 -5.45 0.13 19.37
C GLY A 138 -5.73 -0.69 18.12
N VAL A 139 -4.93 -1.74 17.95
CA VAL A 139 -5.18 -2.82 17.02
C VAL A 139 -5.29 -4.13 17.80
N THR A 140 -6.30 -4.92 17.49
CA THR A 140 -6.52 -6.25 18.07
C THR A 140 -6.57 -7.33 16.99
N VAL A 141 -6.33 -8.58 17.36
CA VAL A 141 -6.40 -9.76 16.48
C VAL A 141 -7.31 -10.85 17.05
N ASP A 142 -8.58 -10.52 17.22
CA ASP A 142 -9.61 -11.35 17.86
C ASP A 142 -10.90 -11.48 17.06
N ALA A 143 -11.05 -10.75 15.95
CA ALA A 143 -12.29 -10.73 15.19
C ALA A 143 -12.49 -12.01 14.34
N ASP A 144 -13.68 -12.61 14.43
CA ASP A 144 -14.07 -13.76 13.59
C ASP A 144 -14.38 -13.37 12.14
N GLN A 145 -14.83 -12.12 11.95
CA GLN A 145 -15.14 -11.54 10.66
C GLN A 145 -14.41 -10.20 10.51
N PRO A 146 -14.02 -9.82 9.29
CA PRO A 146 -13.28 -8.58 9.07
C PRO A 146 -14.21 -7.36 9.22
N SER A 147 -13.88 -6.48 10.16
CA SER A 147 -14.58 -5.21 10.41
C SER A 147 -13.94 -4.00 9.69
N VAL A 148 -12.65 -4.10 9.35
CA VAL A 148 -11.87 -3.03 8.74
C VAL A 148 -11.13 -3.50 7.49
N GLY A 149 -10.87 -2.58 6.57
CA GLY A 149 -10.04 -2.80 5.38
C GLY A 149 -8.87 -1.83 5.36
N PHE A 150 -7.81 -2.20 4.63
CA PHE A 150 -6.62 -1.38 4.49
C PHE A 150 -6.19 -1.24 3.04
N TYR A 151 -5.55 -0.14 2.71
CA TYR A 151 -4.76 0.05 1.49
C TYR A 151 -3.27 -0.03 1.86
N LEU A 152 -2.51 -0.72 1.02
CA LEU A 152 -1.05 -0.76 1.11
C LEU A 152 -0.46 0.29 0.20
N GLU A 153 0.14 1.32 0.77
CA GLU A 153 0.76 2.40 0.00
C GLU A 153 2.27 2.22 -0.04
N LEU A 154 2.82 1.75 -1.15
CA LEU A 154 4.26 1.67 -1.37
C LEU A 154 4.83 3.10 -1.47
N ARG A 155 5.55 3.54 -0.42
CA ARG A 155 6.13 4.88 -0.31
C ARG A 155 7.65 4.87 -0.47
N GLU A 156 8.30 3.76 -0.14
CA GLU A 156 9.74 3.55 -0.31
C GLU A 156 9.99 2.13 -0.86
N PRO A 157 11.16 1.82 -1.45
CA PRO A 157 11.42 0.52 -2.09
C PRO A 157 11.11 -0.71 -1.21
N SER A 158 11.31 -0.59 0.09
CA SER A 158 11.04 -1.65 1.07
C SER A 158 10.14 -1.20 2.22
N ARG A 159 9.42 -0.07 2.07
CA ARG A 159 8.47 0.38 3.09
C ARG A 159 7.12 0.81 2.55
N ILE A 160 6.09 0.43 3.30
CA ILE A 160 4.68 0.77 3.02
C ILE A 160 4.11 1.63 4.14
N CYS A 161 3.22 2.55 3.79
CA CYS A 161 2.24 3.06 4.73
C CYS A 161 0.98 2.18 4.64
N ILE A 162 0.32 1.95 5.77
CA ILE A 162 -0.90 1.15 5.83
C ILE A 162 -2.05 2.10 6.19
N LYS A 163 -2.98 2.29 5.27
CA LYS A 163 -4.09 3.22 5.41
C LYS A 163 -5.39 2.45 5.63
N CYS A 164 -6.12 2.74 6.70
CA CYS A 164 -7.46 2.21 6.88
C CYS A 164 -8.42 2.80 5.84
N THR A 165 -9.48 2.07 5.49
CA THR A 165 -10.53 2.55 4.59
C THR A 165 -11.28 3.79 5.10
N ASP A 166 -11.11 4.15 6.37
CA ASP A 166 -11.61 5.41 6.94
C ASP A 166 -10.68 6.63 6.72
N GLY A 167 -9.55 6.43 6.04
CA GLY A 167 -8.58 7.46 5.70
C GLY A 167 -7.40 7.60 6.65
N ARG A 168 -7.44 7.00 7.85
CA ARG A 168 -6.36 7.11 8.86
C ARG A 168 -5.25 6.11 8.63
N TYR A 169 -4.03 6.46 9.01
CA TYR A 169 -2.87 5.57 8.88
C TYR A 169 -2.55 4.80 10.16
N LEU A 170 -2.17 3.53 9.99
CA LEU A 170 -1.60 2.72 11.04
C LEU A 170 -0.27 3.32 11.50
N THR A 171 -0.20 3.67 12.78
CA THR A 171 0.89 4.47 13.35
C THR A 171 1.47 3.80 14.60
N ALA A 172 2.80 3.84 14.71
CA ALA A 172 3.54 3.50 15.91
C ALA A 172 3.55 4.72 16.88
N GLY A 173 2.91 4.56 18.02
CA GLY A 173 2.92 5.52 19.13
C GLY A 173 4.01 5.22 20.15
N LYS A 174 3.97 5.94 21.28
CA LYS A 174 4.92 5.74 22.39
C LYS A 174 4.79 4.33 22.98
N ASN A 175 5.90 3.78 23.45
CA ASN A 175 5.98 2.48 24.13
C ASN A 175 5.37 1.33 23.32
N GLY A 176 5.55 1.33 21.99
CA GLY A 176 5.05 0.29 21.10
C GLY A 176 3.55 0.33 20.82
N ALA A 177 2.83 1.37 21.24
CA ALA A 177 1.40 1.49 20.94
C ALA A 177 1.14 1.41 19.43
N LEU A 178 0.26 0.51 18.99
CA LEU A 178 -0.15 0.37 17.59
C LEU A 178 -1.62 0.76 17.47
N ARG A 179 -1.94 1.75 16.63
CA ARG A 179 -3.30 2.29 16.45
C ARG A 179 -3.46 3.04 15.12
N LEU A 180 -4.68 3.41 14.77
CA LEU A 180 -4.95 4.40 13.73
C LEU A 180 -4.64 5.80 14.27
N GLY A 181 -3.83 6.53 13.52
CA GLY A 181 -3.44 7.92 13.79
C GLY A 181 -4.19 8.90 12.91
N GLU A 182 -3.45 9.82 12.32
CA GLU A 182 -3.97 10.89 11.46
C GLU A 182 -4.18 10.42 10.01
N THR A 183 -4.76 11.29 9.19
CA THR A 183 -5.05 11.07 7.76
C THR A 183 -3.96 11.57 6.81
N ALA A 184 -2.94 12.28 7.32
CA ALA A 184 -1.81 12.75 6.53
C ALA A 184 -0.72 11.66 6.45
N TYR A 185 -0.21 11.38 5.25
CA TYR A 185 0.77 10.30 5.06
C TYR A 185 2.16 10.69 5.57
N GLU A 186 2.45 11.99 5.66
CA GLU A 186 3.74 12.54 6.12
C GLU A 186 4.04 12.14 7.57
N VAL A 187 2.99 11.97 8.37
CA VAL A 187 3.07 11.54 9.78
C VAL A 187 2.78 10.04 9.96
N ALA A 188 2.46 9.33 8.89
CA ALA A 188 2.23 7.89 8.94
C ALA A 188 3.53 7.14 9.22
N THR A 189 3.42 6.03 9.95
CA THR A 189 4.55 5.11 10.12
C THR A 189 4.81 4.36 8.81
N LYS A 190 6.08 4.38 8.38
CA LYS A 190 6.57 3.61 7.23
C LYS A 190 7.04 2.24 7.73
N TRP A 191 6.29 1.21 7.40
CA TRP A 191 6.54 -0.16 7.84
C TRP A 191 7.43 -0.89 6.84
N GLU A 192 8.55 -1.45 7.32
CA GLU A 192 9.33 -2.43 6.57
C GLU A 192 8.52 -3.74 6.47
N PHE A 193 8.58 -4.43 5.32
CA PHE A 193 7.68 -5.55 4.96
C PHE A 193 8.32 -6.68 4.12
#